data_AF-A0A3D4G1N9-F1
#
_entry.id   AF-A0A3D4G1N9-F1
#
_cell.length_a   1.000
_cell.length_b   1.000
_cell.length_c   1.000
_cell.angle_alpha   90.00
_cell.angle_beta   90.00
_cell.angle_gamma   90.00
#
_symmetry.space_group_name_H-M   'P 1'
#
loop_
_entity.id
_entity.type
_entity.pdbx_description
1 polymer ?
#
loop_
_entity_poly.entity_id
_entity_poly.type
_entity_poly.pdbx_seq_one_letter_code
_entity_poly.pdbx_strand_id
1 'polypeptide(L)'
;IEVSVATNLRARVVERPGLWMSPDELRDIVDDLRTIASRTLKGGSLDYGVLSGNLDRLDHAILTVLYEGEANRPVAFNALALITLDVRGVQEDVLHMGLVMVDPDFRSKRLSWVLYGLSVMLTFFHRQLRPLWISSVTQVPAVFGMVSESFDDVFPSGSGETRRSYNHLTIARQIMADHRHVFGVADEAGFDAERFVITDSYTGGSDNLKKTFDTAPKHRRDSYNEICRDELDYDRGDDFLQIGQFKLPTARRYLLRSVPRRSLGSILYQALFLLGGSVFLPMLHWFSAGTQFRDLRPWKV
;
A
#
# COMPACT_ATOMS: atom_id res chain seq x y z
N ILE A 1 -2.20 -11.87 -10.80
CA ILE A 1 -3.63 -12.23 -10.69
C ILE A 1 -4.47 -11.21 -11.46
N GLU A 2 -5.55 -11.63 -12.12
CA GLU A 2 -6.48 -10.72 -12.80
C GLU A 2 -7.91 -10.89 -12.28
N VAL A 3 -8.64 -9.78 -12.12
CA VAL A 3 -10.00 -9.74 -11.55
C VAL A 3 -10.88 -8.80 -12.36
N SER A 4 -12.07 -9.24 -12.76
CA SER A 4 -13.09 -8.32 -13.27
C SER A 4 -13.71 -7.53 -12.11
N VAL A 5 -13.63 -6.21 -12.18
CA VAL A 5 -14.09 -5.30 -11.11
C VAL A 5 -15.36 -4.54 -11.51
N ALA A 6 -15.55 -4.31 -12.80
CA ALA A 6 -16.80 -3.82 -13.36
C ALA A 6 -16.97 -4.20 -14.83
N THR A 7 -18.15 -3.89 -15.37
CA THR A 7 -18.38 -3.94 -16.82
C THR A 7 -17.28 -3.15 -17.51
N ASN A 8 -16.55 -3.80 -18.41
CA ASN A 8 -15.45 -3.21 -19.15
C ASN A 8 -14.24 -2.75 -18.32
N LEU A 9 -14.08 -3.21 -17.07
CA LEU A 9 -12.91 -2.92 -16.23
C LEU A 9 -12.31 -4.18 -15.61
N ARG A 10 -11.01 -4.34 -15.80
CA ARG A 10 -10.19 -5.44 -15.27
C ARG A 10 -9.07 -4.89 -14.39
N ALA A 11 -8.86 -5.51 -13.24
CA ALA A 11 -7.72 -5.25 -12.38
C ALA A 11 -6.67 -6.34 -12.56
N ARG A 12 -5.41 -5.95 -12.75
CA ARG A 12 -4.24 -6.84 -12.74
C ARG A 12 -3.44 -6.53 -11.47
N VAL A 13 -3.31 -7.51 -10.59
CA VAL A 13 -2.47 -7.44 -9.38
C VAL A 13 -1.20 -8.24 -9.62
N VAL A 14 -0.05 -7.61 -9.40
CA VAL A 14 1.28 -8.16 -9.64
C VAL A 14 2.12 -7.93 -8.38
N GLU A 15 2.51 -9.01 -7.72
CA GLU A 15 3.38 -8.97 -6.54
C GLU A 15 4.83 -9.21 -6.96
N ARG A 16 5.74 -8.34 -6.47
CA ARG A 16 7.19 -8.36 -6.68
C ARG A 16 7.60 -8.60 -8.14
N PRO A 17 7.10 -7.79 -9.09
CA PRO A 17 7.35 -7.99 -10.52
C PRO A 17 8.84 -8.11 -10.88
N GLY A 18 9.71 -7.36 -10.21
CA GLY A 18 11.15 -7.37 -10.49
C GLY A 18 11.82 -8.74 -10.28
N LEU A 19 11.24 -9.60 -9.45
CA LEU A 19 11.79 -10.91 -9.13
C LEU A 19 11.50 -12.00 -10.17
N TRP A 20 10.55 -11.79 -11.09
CA TRP A 20 10.09 -12.88 -11.97
C TRP A 20 9.59 -12.47 -13.36
N MET A 21 9.20 -11.20 -13.57
CA MET A 21 8.80 -10.75 -14.90
C MET A 21 10.01 -10.61 -15.82
N SER A 22 9.80 -10.86 -17.11
CA SER A 22 10.83 -10.59 -18.11
C SER A 22 11.10 -9.08 -18.23
N PRO A 23 12.28 -8.65 -18.73
CA PRO A 23 12.59 -7.24 -18.94
C PRO A 23 11.57 -6.51 -19.84
N ASP A 24 10.97 -7.21 -20.80
CA ASP A 24 9.96 -6.64 -21.70
C ASP A 24 8.66 -6.38 -20.95
N GLU A 25 8.17 -7.37 -20.19
CA GLU A 25 6.97 -7.21 -19.36
C GLU A 25 7.13 -6.15 -18.28
N LEU A 26 8.33 -6.01 -17.71
CA LEU A 26 8.66 -4.95 -16.75
C LEU A 26 8.61 -3.56 -17.39
N ARG A 27 9.13 -3.42 -18.62
CA ARG A 27 9.04 -2.16 -19.36
C ARG A 27 7.60 -1.80 -19.66
N ASP A 28 6.83 -2.75 -20.19
CA ASP A 28 5.42 -2.55 -20.54
C ASP A 28 4.59 -2.09 -19.32
N ILE A 29 4.73 -2.79 -18.18
CA ILE A 29 3.96 -2.41 -16.98
C ILE A 29 4.39 -1.04 -16.45
N VAL A 30 5.68 -0.70 -16.49
CA VAL A 30 6.17 0.63 -16.06
C VAL A 30 5.65 1.73 -16.99
N ASP A 31 5.61 1.47 -18.30
CA ASP A 31 5.09 2.43 -19.29
C ASP A 31 3.57 2.65 -19.14
N ASP A 32 2.82 1.61 -18.76
CA ASP A 32 1.41 1.75 -18.37
C ASP A 32 1.24 2.68 -17.15
N LEU A 33 2.09 2.51 -16.11
CA LEU A 33 2.06 3.38 -14.93
C LEU A 33 2.39 4.84 -15.30
N ARG A 34 3.41 5.05 -16.13
CA ARG A 34 3.82 6.39 -16.61
C ARG A 34 2.74 7.05 -17.47
N THR A 35 2.04 6.27 -18.28
CA THR A 35 0.90 6.74 -19.07
C THR A 35 -0.20 7.29 -18.16
N ILE A 36 -0.57 6.57 -17.09
CA ILE A 36 -1.56 7.06 -16.11
C ILE A 36 -1.03 8.28 -15.35
N ALA A 37 0.25 8.27 -14.95
CA ALA A 37 0.87 9.35 -14.20
C ALA A 37 0.90 10.67 -14.98
N SER A 38 1.31 10.63 -16.25
CA SER A 38 1.39 11.82 -17.12
C SER A 38 0.04 12.52 -17.26
N ARG A 39 -1.06 11.75 -17.38
CA ARG A 39 -2.44 12.29 -17.44
C ARG A 39 -2.91 12.87 -16.10
N THR A 40 -2.41 12.33 -14.98
CA THR A 40 -2.78 12.77 -13.63
C THR A 40 -2.05 14.04 -13.21
N LEU A 41 -0.77 14.18 -13.60
CA LEU A 41 0.13 15.25 -13.17
C LEU A 41 0.17 16.47 -14.11
N LYS A 42 -0.66 16.51 -15.16
CA LYS A 42 -0.76 17.63 -16.12
C LYS A 42 0.60 18.10 -16.68
N GLY A 43 1.53 17.17 -16.91
CA GLY A 43 2.87 17.46 -17.46
C GLY A 43 4.01 17.47 -16.44
N GLY A 44 3.73 17.33 -15.14
CA GLY A 44 4.77 17.03 -14.13
C GLY A 44 5.26 15.58 -14.20
N SER A 45 6.49 15.33 -13.73
CA SER A 45 7.06 14.00 -13.54
C SER A 45 7.11 13.62 -12.05
N LEU A 46 7.30 12.33 -11.78
CA LEU A 46 7.71 11.86 -10.45
C LEU A 46 8.92 10.97 -10.64
N ASP A 47 9.95 11.23 -9.85
CA ASP A 47 11.24 10.57 -10.00
C ASP A 47 11.51 9.60 -8.83
N TYR A 48 10.44 9.05 -8.25
CA TYR A 48 10.52 8.10 -7.14
C TYR A 48 9.66 6.84 -7.35
N GLY A 49 9.95 5.82 -6.53
CA GLY A 49 9.19 4.57 -6.50
C GLY A 49 9.24 3.80 -7.83
N VAL A 50 8.13 3.14 -8.17
CA VAL A 50 8.02 2.24 -9.33
C VAL A 50 8.04 2.97 -10.67
N LEU A 51 7.79 4.29 -10.70
CA LEU A 51 7.81 5.10 -11.93
C LEU A 51 9.22 5.32 -12.47
N SER A 52 10.24 5.20 -11.62
CA SER A 52 11.64 5.20 -12.03
C SER A 52 12.01 4.01 -12.92
N GLY A 53 11.26 2.90 -12.84
CA GLY A 53 11.61 1.64 -13.49
C GLY A 53 12.81 0.92 -12.85
N ASN A 54 13.28 1.39 -11.69
CA ASN A 54 14.36 0.76 -10.96
C ASN A 54 13.93 -0.64 -10.46
N LEU A 55 14.75 -1.66 -10.76
CA LEU A 55 14.51 -3.06 -10.42
C LEU A 55 14.36 -3.29 -8.93
N ASP A 56 15.24 -2.72 -8.09
CA ASP A 56 15.16 -2.86 -6.63
C ASP A 56 13.81 -2.34 -6.09
N ARG A 57 13.23 -1.32 -6.72
CA ARG A 57 11.89 -0.82 -6.34
C ARG A 57 10.79 -1.80 -6.75
N LEU A 58 10.93 -2.43 -7.90
CA LEU A 58 9.98 -3.39 -8.45
C LEU A 58 10.05 -4.75 -7.75
N ASP A 59 11.20 -5.12 -7.17
CA ASP A 59 11.38 -6.33 -6.36
C ASP A 59 10.54 -6.32 -5.08
N HIS A 60 10.25 -5.12 -4.57
CA HIS A 60 9.48 -4.91 -3.34
C HIS A 60 8.09 -4.32 -3.60
N ALA A 61 7.66 -4.20 -4.86
CA ALA A 61 6.39 -3.58 -5.20
C ALA A 61 5.22 -4.59 -5.23
N ILE A 62 4.02 -4.12 -4.91
CA ILE A 62 2.76 -4.79 -5.29
C ILE A 62 1.94 -3.82 -6.12
N LEU A 63 1.83 -4.11 -7.41
CA LEU A 63 1.17 -3.26 -8.38
C LEU A 63 -0.26 -3.73 -8.60
N THR A 64 -1.20 -2.80 -8.55
CA THR A 64 -2.58 -3.00 -8.97
C THR A 64 -2.85 -2.06 -10.13
N VAL A 65 -3.03 -2.57 -11.35
CA VAL A 65 -3.31 -1.75 -12.53
C VAL A 65 -4.72 -2.04 -13.03
N LEU A 66 -5.49 -0.99 -13.28
CA LEU A 66 -6.83 -1.07 -13.87
C LEU A 66 -6.75 -0.81 -15.37
N TYR A 67 -7.35 -1.70 -16.14
CA TYR A 67 -7.48 -1.60 -17.59
C TYR A 67 -8.94 -1.51 -17.99
N GLU A 68 -9.24 -0.63 -18.95
CA GLU A 68 -10.55 -0.46 -19.57
C GLU A 68 -10.55 -0.98 -21.01
N GLY A 69 -11.65 -1.64 -21.41
CA GLY A 69 -11.84 -2.04 -22.80
C GLY A 69 -11.15 -3.35 -23.15
N GLU A 70 -11.49 -3.88 -24.32
CA GLU A 70 -10.76 -4.98 -24.95
C GLU A 70 -9.34 -4.53 -25.36
N ALA A 71 -9.16 -3.23 -25.64
CA ALA A 71 -7.88 -2.62 -25.95
C ALA A 71 -6.92 -2.51 -24.74
N ASN A 72 -7.35 -2.93 -23.54
CA ASN A 72 -6.57 -2.86 -22.31
C ASN A 72 -5.93 -1.49 -22.07
N ARG A 73 -6.72 -0.41 -22.14
CA ARG A 73 -6.21 0.93 -21.85
C ARG A 73 -5.96 1.07 -20.36
N PRO A 74 -4.74 1.43 -19.90
CA PRO A 74 -4.47 1.66 -18.47
C PRO A 74 -5.18 2.94 -18.00
N VAL A 75 -5.94 2.85 -16.90
CA VAL A 75 -6.77 3.98 -16.40
C VAL A 75 -6.54 4.32 -14.93
N ALA A 76 -5.97 3.43 -14.14
CA ALA A 76 -5.60 3.72 -12.76
C ALA A 76 -4.58 2.72 -12.26
N PHE A 77 -3.80 3.10 -11.25
CA PHE A 77 -2.97 2.15 -10.53
C PHE A 77 -2.86 2.48 -9.03
N ASN A 78 -2.50 1.44 -8.28
CA ASN A 78 -1.93 1.55 -6.94
C ASN A 78 -0.61 0.78 -6.92
N ALA A 79 0.43 1.39 -6.35
CA ALA A 79 1.74 0.80 -6.19
C ALA A 79 2.08 0.77 -4.70
N LEU A 80 1.84 -0.39 -4.06
CA LEU A 80 2.26 -0.65 -2.69
C LEU A 80 3.75 -1.01 -2.66
N ALA A 81 4.40 -0.79 -1.53
CA ALA A 81 5.76 -1.24 -1.29
C ALA A 81 5.84 -2.11 -0.03
N LEU A 82 6.63 -3.17 -0.07
CA LEU A 82 6.98 -4.00 1.08
C LEU A 82 8.27 -3.46 1.69
N ILE A 83 8.20 -3.06 2.96
CA ILE A 83 9.35 -2.57 3.72
C ILE A 83 9.67 -3.60 4.81
N THR A 84 10.82 -4.25 4.73
CA THR A 84 11.26 -5.21 5.74
C THR A 84 11.96 -4.48 6.88
N LEU A 85 11.43 -4.60 8.10
CA LEU A 85 11.91 -3.90 9.30
C LEU A 85 12.18 -4.89 10.44
N ASP A 86 12.98 -4.49 11.42
CA ASP A 86 13.10 -5.22 12.68
C ASP A 86 12.00 -4.77 13.66
N VAL A 87 11.03 -5.64 13.92
CA VAL A 87 9.99 -5.39 14.92
C VAL A 87 10.16 -6.38 16.07
N ARG A 88 10.77 -5.90 17.16
CA ARG A 88 11.04 -6.68 18.38
C ARG A 88 12.02 -7.85 18.16
N GLY A 89 13.07 -7.63 17.38
CA GLY A 89 14.08 -8.64 17.06
C GLY A 89 13.64 -9.64 16.01
N VAL A 90 12.52 -9.37 15.31
CA VAL A 90 11.99 -10.21 14.24
C VAL A 90 11.85 -9.37 12.99
N GLN A 91 12.36 -9.89 11.87
CA GLN A 91 12.18 -9.28 10.57
C GLN A 91 10.71 -9.41 10.14
N GLU A 92 10.04 -8.28 9.98
CA GLU A 92 8.63 -8.17 9.63
C GLU A 92 8.46 -7.27 8.41
N ASP A 93 7.59 -7.67 7.49
CA ASP A 93 7.24 -6.84 6.35
C ASP A 93 6.10 -5.89 6.73
N VAL A 94 6.34 -4.59 6.56
CA VAL A 94 5.36 -3.51 6.64
C VAL A 94 4.92 -3.17 5.22
N LEU A 95 3.62 -3.22 4.97
CA LEU A 95 3.04 -2.86 3.68
C LEU A 95 2.72 -1.37 3.63
N HIS A 96 3.47 -0.63 2.82
CA HIS A 96 3.23 0.77 2.58
C HIS A 96 2.14 0.97 1.52
N MET A 97 1.12 1.78 1.84
CA MET A 97 -0.05 2.05 1.00
C MET A 97 0.29 2.75 -0.33
N GLY A 98 1.46 3.40 -0.38
CA GLY A 98 2.12 3.84 -1.59
C GLY A 98 1.29 4.77 -2.49
N LEU A 99 1.67 4.80 -3.76
CA LEU A 99 1.15 5.76 -4.72
C LEU A 99 -0.15 5.27 -5.36
N VAL A 100 -1.18 6.11 -5.38
CA VAL A 100 -2.41 5.87 -6.13
C VAL A 100 -2.62 6.97 -7.15
N MET A 101 -2.80 6.57 -8.40
CA MET A 101 -3.14 7.49 -9.48
C MET A 101 -4.34 6.97 -10.25
N VAL A 102 -5.27 7.88 -10.51
CA VAL A 102 -6.51 7.60 -11.24
C VAL A 102 -6.64 8.66 -12.30
N ASP A 103 -6.76 8.19 -13.54
CA ASP A 103 -7.07 9.01 -14.69
C ASP A 103 -8.25 9.95 -14.36
N PRO A 104 -8.15 11.26 -14.64
CA PRO A 104 -9.21 12.22 -14.37
C PRO A 104 -10.60 11.79 -14.83
N ASP A 105 -10.69 11.07 -15.96
CA ASP A 105 -11.95 10.60 -16.55
C ASP A 105 -12.59 9.44 -15.75
N PHE A 106 -11.86 8.87 -14.76
CA PHE A 106 -12.23 7.65 -14.03
C PHE A 106 -12.44 7.83 -12.53
N ARG A 107 -12.19 9.03 -11.98
CA ARG A 107 -12.18 9.28 -10.52
C ARG A 107 -13.49 8.99 -9.79
N SER A 108 -14.64 9.00 -10.47
CA SER A 108 -15.97 8.81 -9.87
C SER A 108 -16.46 7.35 -9.86
N LYS A 109 -15.72 6.39 -10.41
CA LYS A 109 -16.22 5.01 -10.65
C LYS A 109 -16.18 4.04 -9.44
N ARG A 110 -16.16 4.53 -8.20
CA ARG A 110 -16.11 3.70 -6.95
C ARG A 110 -14.98 2.65 -6.96
N LEU A 111 -13.80 3.02 -7.46
CA LEU A 111 -12.65 2.12 -7.63
C LEU A 111 -11.79 1.98 -6.37
N SER A 112 -12.09 2.74 -5.32
CA SER A 112 -11.27 2.81 -4.10
C SER A 112 -11.11 1.45 -3.41
N TRP A 113 -12.12 0.57 -3.43
CA TRP A 113 -11.98 -0.75 -2.83
C TRP A 113 -10.88 -1.56 -3.52
N VAL A 114 -10.76 -1.47 -4.85
CA VAL A 114 -9.73 -2.17 -5.62
C VAL A 114 -8.37 -1.56 -5.34
N LEU A 115 -8.27 -0.24 -5.50
CA LEU A 115 -7.00 0.48 -5.45
C LEU A 115 -6.40 0.55 -4.04
N TYR A 116 -7.20 0.50 -2.98
CA TYR A 116 -6.68 0.60 -1.60
C TYR A 116 -6.81 -0.69 -0.80
N GLY A 117 -7.55 -1.69 -1.26
CA GLY A 117 -7.84 -2.86 -0.42
C GLY A 117 -7.65 -4.22 -1.06
N LEU A 118 -7.76 -4.35 -2.39
CA LEU A 118 -7.67 -5.67 -3.02
C LEU A 118 -6.28 -6.29 -2.79
N SER A 119 -5.23 -5.53 -3.05
CA SER A 119 -3.86 -6.02 -2.91
C SER A 119 -3.48 -6.27 -1.45
N VAL A 120 -3.91 -5.41 -0.52
CA VAL A 120 -3.74 -5.66 0.93
C VAL A 120 -4.41 -6.98 1.33
N MET A 121 -5.62 -7.23 0.84
CA MET A 121 -6.35 -8.47 1.11
C MET A 121 -5.64 -9.71 0.52
N LEU A 122 -5.18 -9.62 -0.72
CA LEU A 122 -4.46 -10.72 -1.37
C LEU A 122 -3.14 -11.02 -0.65
N THR A 123 -2.40 -9.99 -0.23
CA THR A 123 -1.20 -10.15 0.61
C THR A 123 -1.53 -10.79 1.96
N PHE A 124 -2.65 -10.41 2.59
CA PHE A 124 -3.11 -11.04 3.83
C PHE A 124 -3.41 -12.53 3.66
N PHE A 125 -4.04 -12.92 2.53
CA PHE A 125 -4.25 -14.33 2.20
C PHE A 125 -2.93 -15.06 1.91
N HIS A 126 -2.04 -14.46 1.13
CA HIS A 126 -0.73 -15.02 0.82
C HIS A 126 0.10 -15.25 2.10
N ARG A 127 -0.07 -14.40 3.11
CA ARG A 127 0.53 -14.54 4.44
C ARG A 127 -0.29 -15.37 5.42
N GLN A 128 -1.16 -16.26 4.93
CA GLN A 128 -1.92 -17.22 5.75
C GLN A 128 -2.77 -16.53 6.83
N LEU A 129 -3.38 -15.38 6.52
CA LEU A 129 -4.24 -14.61 7.42
C LEU A 129 -3.51 -14.07 8.68
N ARG A 130 -2.18 -13.95 8.65
CA ARG A 130 -1.41 -13.34 9.73
C ARG A 130 -1.53 -11.82 9.69
N PRO A 131 -1.61 -11.13 10.85
CA PRO A 131 -1.68 -9.67 10.90
C PRO A 131 -0.58 -9.00 10.08
N LEU A 132 -0.93 -7.92 9.40
CA LEU A 132 -0.03 -7.11 8.60
C LEU A 132 0.13 -5.73 9.22
N TRP A 133 1.36 -5.23 9.27
CA TRP A 133 1.60 -3.82 9.53
C TRP A 133 1.39 -3.02 8.26
N ILE A 134 0.71 -1.89 8.39
CA ILE A 134 0.42 -0.95 7.32
C ILE A 134 1.09 0.38 7.63
N SER A 135 1.70 1.01 6.62
CA SER A 135 2.13 2.40 6.70
C SER A 135 1.51 3.25 5.59
N SER A 136 1.27 4.53 5.85
CA SER A 136 0.79 5.49 4.86
C SER A 136 1.40 6.86 5.13
N VAL A 137 1.75 7.59 4.07
CA VAL A 137 2.25 8.96 4.13
C VAL A 137 1.27 9.85 3.39
N THR A 138 0.74 10.89 4.05
CA THR A 138 -0.26 11.78 3.45
C THR A 138 -0.48 13.10 4.18
N GLN A 139 -0.66 14.17 3.41
CA GLN A 139 -1.24 15.46 3.83
C GLN A 139 -2.71 15.60 3.44
N VAL A 140 -3.27 14.63 2.72
CA VAL A 140 -4.65 14.69 2.21
C VAL A 140 -5.63 14.17 3.27
N PRO A 141 -6.58 15.00 3.76
CA PRO A 141 -7.53 14.59 4.81
C PRO A 141 -8.37 13.37 4.43
N ALA A 142 -8.80 13.28 3.17
CA ALA A 142 -9.57 12.13 2.69
C ALA A 142 -8.79 10.80 2.81
N VAL A 143 -7.48 10.82 2.56
CA VAL A 143 -6.62 9.64 2.69
C VAL A 143 -6.35 9.34 4.15
N PHE A 144 -6.04 10.37 4.95
CA PHE A 144 -5.83 10.24 6.39
C PHE A 144 -7.02 9.54 7.07
N GLY A 145 -8.23 10.05 6.83
CA GLY A 145 -9.47 9.46 7.35
C GLY A 145 -9.74 8.06 6.79
N MET A 146 -9.46 7.82 5.51
CA MET A 146 -9.63 6.50 4.90
C MET A 146 -8.74 5.45 5.57
N VAL A 147 -7.47 5.76 5.84
CA VAL A 147 -6.55 4.85 6.54
C VAL A 147 -7.05 4.60 7.97
N SER A 148 -7.41 5.66 8.70
CA SER A 148 -7.94 5.57 10.06
C SER A 148 -9.23 4.74 10.17
N GLU A 149 -10.09 4.76 9.16
CA GLU A 149 -11.35 3.98 9.14
C GLU A 149 -11.16 2.54 8.63
N SER A 150 -10.14 2.32 7.80
CA SER A 150 -9.95 1.06 7.07
C SER A 150 -9.07 0.06 7.81
N PHE A 151 -8.19 0.53 8.71
CA PHE A 151 -7.25 -0.31 9.45
C PHE A 151 -7.52 -0.25 10.96
N ASP A 152 -7.02 -1.25 11.69
CA ASP A 152 -7.13 -1.30 13.14
C ASP A 152 -5.84 -0.74 13.79
N ASP A 153 -5.95 -0.21 15.01
CA ASP A 153 -4.82 0.32 15.80
C ASP A 153 -3.97 1.37 15.07
N VAL A 154 -4.59 2.23 14.26
CA VAL A 154 -3.89 3.28 13.51
C VAL A 154 -3.38 4.40 14.43
N PHE A 155 -2.12 4.79 14.30
CA PHE A 155 -1.58 5.99 14.92
C PHE A 155 -0.77 6.82 13.90
N PRO A 156 -1.02 8.14 13.79
CA PRO A 156 -2.15 8.88 14.39
C PRO A 156 -3.48 8.52 13.71
N SER A 157 -4.57 8.36 14.49
CA SER A 157 -5.90 8.05 13.95
C SER A 157 -6.80 9.28 13.76
N GLY A 158 -6.52 10.37 14.48
CA GLY A 158 -7.39 11.55 14.58
C GLY A 158 -8.63 11.40 15.47
N SER A 159 -8.95 10.19 15.96
CA SER A 159 -10.06 9.99 16.91
C SER A 159 -9.64 10.11 18.39
N GLY A 160 -8.34 10.13 18.68
CA GLY A 160 -7.80 10.11 20.05
C GLY A 160 -7.94 8.76 20.78
N GLU A 161 -8.64 7.79 20.19
CA GLU A 161 -8.88 6.47 20.79
C GLU A 161 -7.64 5.58 20.77
N THR A 162 -6.83 5.68 19.71
CA THR A 162 -5.62 4.85 19.57
C THR A 162 -4.42 5.60 20.13
N ARG A 163 -3.80 5.00 21.16
CA ARG A 163 -2.54 5.49 21.70
C ARG A 163 -1.34 4.97 20.90
N ARG A 164 -0.31 5.81 20.77
CA ARG A 164 0.98 5.38 20.22
C ARG A 164 1.56 4.22 21.03
N SER A 165 1.90 3.14 20.35
CA SER A 165 2.55 1.97 20.95
C SER A 165 4.06 1.99 20.70
N TYR A 166 4.81 1.16 21.41
CA TYR A 166 6.23 0.95 21.13
C TYR A 166 6.48 0.52 19.67
N ASN A 167 5.62 -0.35 19.14
CA ASN A 167 5.76 -0.83 17.76
C ASN A 167 5.49 0.28 16.75
N HIS A 168 4.49 1.14 16.99
CA HIS A 168 4.25 2.33 16.16
C HIS A 168 5.51 3.17 16.07
N LEU A 169 6.12 3.49 17.21
CA LEU A 169 7.33 4.32 17.26
C LEU A 169 8.53 3.65 16.59
N THR A 170 8.72 2.35 16.83
CA THR A 170 9.83 1.57 16.28
C THR A 170 9.75 1.46 14.76
N ILE A 171 8.55 1.16 14.23
CA ILE A 171 8.30 1.10 12.79
C ILE A 171 8.51 2.47 12.15
N ALA A 172 7.90 3.51 12.70
CA ALA A 172 7.99 4.85 12.13
C ALA A 172 9.44 5.37 12.09
N ARG A 173 10.22 5.14 13.16
CA ARG A 173 11.63 5.53 13.21
C ARG A 173 12.49 4.78 12.19
N GLN A 174 12.30 3.48 12.02
CA GLN A 174 13.06 2.73 11.01
C GLN A 174 12.68 3.13 9.58
N ILE A 175 11.39 3.33 9.31
CA ILE A 175 10.94 3.85 8.01
C ILE A 175 11.62 5.19 7.70
N MET A 176 11.66 6.10 8.67
CA MET A 176 12.28 7.41 8.53
C MET A 176 13.80 7.40 8.63
N ALA A 177 14.43 6.30 9.04
CA ALA A 177 15.88 6.18 9.00
C ALA A 177 16.34 5.71 7.61
N ASP A 178 15.71 4.66 7.08
CA ASP A 178 16.31 3.90 5.97
C ASP A 178 15.41 3.79 4.72
N HIS A 179 14.13 4.20 4.81
CA HIS A 179 13.12 3.89 3.79
C HIS A 179 12.34 5.09 3.24
N ARG A 180 12.81 6.32 3.47
CA ARG A 180 12.18 7.56 2.98
C ARG A 180 11.99 7.61 1.46
N HIS A 181 12.96 7.04 0.74
CA HIS A 181 12.94 6.93 -0.71
C HIS A 181 11.71 6.17 -1.26
N VAL A 182 11.03 5.36 -0.45
CA VAL A 182 9.85 4.59 -0.87
C VAL A 182 8.69 5.53 -1.24
N PHE A 183 8.62 6.69 -0.61
CA PHE A 183 7.56 7.68 -0.82
C PHE A 183 8.10 9.05 -1.26
N GLY A 184 9.34 9.11 -1.77
CA GLY A 184 9.90 10.29 -2.41
C GLY A 184 10.19 11.45 -1.45
N VAL A 185 10.63 11.10 -0.23
CA VAL A 185 11.09 12.05 0.80
C VAL A 185 12.61 12.06 0.82
N ALA A 186 13.22 13.24 0.88
CA ALA A 186 14.66 13.40 0.93
C ALA A 186 15.23 13.14 2.35
N ASP A 187 16.55 12.95 2.44
CA ASP A 187 17.22 12.65 3.72
C ASP A 187 17.23 13.87 4.66
N GLU A 188 17.14 15.07 4.11
CA GLU A 188 17.10 16.33 4.85
C GLU A 188 15.75 16.60 5.53
N ALA A 189 14.68 15.92 5.11
CA ALA A 189 13.36 16.07 5.71
C ALA A 189 13.41 15.74 7.22
N GLY A 190 12.65 16.49 8.01
CA GLY A 190 12.56 16.24 9.45
C GLY A 190 11.55 15.14 9.77
N PHE A 191 11.63 14.59 10.98
CA PHE A 191 10.60 13.69 11.51
C PHE A 191 10.28 14.00 12.97
N ASP A 192 9.06 14.48 13.20
CA ASP A 192 8.47 14.61 14.52
C ASP A 192 7.93 13.25 14.96
N ALA A 193 8.71 12.53 15.77
CA ALA A 193 8.36 11.20 16.26
C ALA A 193 7.23 11.22 17.32
N GLU A 194 6.85 12.38 17.86
CA GLU A 194 5.73 12.48 18.79
C GLU A 194 4.40 12.46 18.04
N ARG A 195 4.29 13.31 17.02
CA ARG A 195 3.08 13.48 16.20
C ARG A 195 3.03 12.58 14.96
N PHE A 196 4.16 11.95 14.63
CA PHE A 196 4.40 11.22 13.38
C PHE A 196 4.18 12.12 12.16
N VAL A 197 4.79 13.30 12.20
CA VAL A 197 4.79 14.26 11.10
C VAL A 197 6.16 14.26 10.45
N ILE A 198 6.18 14.02 9.14
CA ILE A 198 7.35 14.23 8.30
C ILE A 198 7.32 15.68 7.87
N THR A 199 8.35 16.45 8.21
CA THR A 199 8.41 17.86 7.83
C THR A 199 9.18 18.03 6.53
N ASP A 200 8.68 18.86 5.63
CA ASP A 200 9.28 19.11 4.31
C ASP A 200 9.44 17.83 3.47
N SER A 201 8.35 17.06 3.36
CA SER A 201 8.32 15.72 2.76
C SER A 201 8.45 15.71 1.24
N TYR A 202 8.14 16.81 0.57
CA TYR A 202 7.98 16.84 -0.88
C TYR A 202 9.27 17.14 -1.66
N THR A 203 10.43 16.79 -1.11
CA THR A 203 11.77 17.18 -1.61
C THR A 203 12.56 16.05 -2.28
N GLY A 204 12.08 14.80 -2.20
CA GLY A 204 12.77 13.61 -2.72
C GLY A 204 12.21 13.10 -4.05
N GLY A 205 11.71 13.98 -4.92
CA GLY A 205 11.11 13.64 -6.21
C GLY A 205 9.58 13.46 -6.19
N SER A 206 8.94 13.79 -5.06
CA SER A 206 7.49 13.79 -4.89
C SER A 206 6.85 15.18 -5.05
N ASP A 207 7.62 16.21 -5.40
CA ASP A 207 7.23 17.63 -5.43
C ASP A 207 5.89 17.91 -6.14
N ASN A 208 5.65 17.25 -7.27
CA ASN A 208 4.44 17.39 -8.08
C ASN A 208 3.17 16.81 -7.41
N LEU A 209 3.31 16.18 -6.24
CA LEU A 209 2.19 15.70 -5.41
C LEU A 209 1.81 16.69 -4.30
N LYS A 210 2.62 17.71 -4.04
CA LYS A 210 2.35 18.69 -2.98
C LYS A 210 1.03 19.40 -3.26
N LYS A 211 0.18 19.49 -2.23
CA LYS A 211 -1.13 20.14 -2.28
C LYS A 211 -1.20 21.20 -1.20
N THR A 212 -2.00 22.23 -1.43
CA THR A 212 -2.45 23.11 -0.35
C THR A 212 -3.62 22.45 0.38
N PHE A 213 -3.89 22.88 1.62
CA PHE A 213 -5.08 22.42 2.32
C PHE A 213 -6.33 22.63 1.46
N ASP A 214 -6.54 23.81 0.87
CA ASP A 214 -7.75 24.15 0.11
C ASP A 214 -7.98 23.25 -1.12
N THR A 215 -6.90 22.79 -1.76
CA THR A 215 -6.99 21.93 -2.95
C THR A 215 -6.98 20.44 -2.60
N ALA A 216 -6.58 20.08 -1.37
CA ALA A 216 -6.56 18.71 -0.90
C ALA A 216 -7.99 18.17 -0.72
N PRO A 217 -8.31 16.99 -1.27
CA PRO A 217 -9.60 16.35 -1.06
C PRO A 217 -9.96 16.21 0.42
N LYS A 218 -11.12 16.72 0.80
CA LYS A 218 -11.63 16.67 2.18
C LYS A 218 -12.27 15.32 2.49
N HIS A 219 -12.14 14.91 3.73
CA HIS A 219 -12.90 13.79 4.25
C HIS A 219 -14.33 14.23 4.61
N ARG A 220 -15.28 13.29 4.57
CA ARG A 220 -16.68 13.50 4.97
C ARG A 220 -16.89 13.77 6.47
N ARG A 221 -15.87 13.53 7.29
CA ARG A 221 -15.87 13.73 8.74
C ARG A 221 -14.91 14.87 9.03
N ASP A 222 -15.42 15.95 9.58
CA ASP A 222 -14.65 17.18 9.73
C ASP A 222 -13.50 17.05 10.72
N SER A 223 -13.60 16.16 11.70
CA SER A 223 -12.50 15.87 12.64
C SER A 223 -11.18 15.50 11.95
N TYR A 224 -11.24 14.80 10.80
CA TYR A 224 -10.02 14.49 10.03
C TYR A 224 -9.54 15.67 9.18
N ASN A 225 -10.45 16.56 8.77
CA ASN A 225 -10.08 17.80 8.09
C ASN A 225 -9.39 18.77 9.06
N GLU A 226 -9.91 18.85 10.29
CA GLU A 226 -9.40 19.69 11.38
C GLU A 226 -7.99 19.27 11.77
N ILE A 227 -7.77 17.99 12.13
CA ILE A 227 -6.43 17.54 12.53
C ILE A 227 -5.38 17.76 11.43
N CYS A 228 -5.73 17.47 10.17
CA CYS A 228 -4.82 17.71 9.06
C CYS A 228 -4.53 19.19 8.82
N ARG A 229 -5.46 20.10 9.13
CA ARG A 229 -5.24 21.54 9.03
C ARG A 229 -4.39 22.06 10.17
N ASP A 230 -4.64 21.56 11.38
CA ASP A 230 -4.12 22.14 12.60
C ASP A 230 -2.70 21.62 12.91
N GLU A 231 -2.36 20.41 12.48
CA GLU A 231 -1.07 19.77 12.77
C GLU A 231 -0.04 19.84 11.63
N LEU A 232 -0.48 20.04 10.39
CA LEU A 232 0.41 20.05 9.21
C LEU A 232 0.67 21.47 8.72
N ASP A 233 1.93 21.78 8.45
CA ASP A 233 2.33 22.95 7.68
C ASP A 233 2.34 22.61 6.17
N TYR A 234 1.28 23.00 5.45
CA TYR A 234 1.17 22.73 4.00
C TYR A 234 2.13 23.58 3.17
N ASP A 235 2.54 24.75 3.66
CA ASP A 235 3.46 25.63 2.96
C ASP A 235 4.87 25.06 3.01
N ARG A 236 5.28 24.51 4.16
CA ARG A 236 6.48 23.67 4.25
C ARG A 236 6.30 22.36 3.47
N GLY A 237 5.12 21.77 3.52
CA GLY A 237 4.81 20.49 2.86
C GLY A 237 5.03 19.34 3.82
N ASP A 238 4.33 19.37 4.94
CA ASP A 238 4.34 18.29 5.92
C ASP A 238 3.38 17.15 5.53
N ASP A 239 3.72 15.92 5.89
CA ASP A 239 2.82 14.77 5.78
C ASP A 239 2.72 14.02 7.12
N PHE A 240 1.57 13.42 7.37
CA PHE A 240 1.46 12.40 8.41
C PHE A 240 2.06 11.08 7.94
N LEU A 241 2.80 10.40 8.83
CA LEU A 241 3.14 8.98 8.72
C LEU A 241 2.20 8.17 9.62
N GLN A 242 1.16 7.57 9.04
CA GLN A 242 0.24 6.70 9.79
C GLN A 242 0.73 5.26 9.78
N ILE A 243 0.79 4.63 10.96
CA ILE A 243 1.08 3.21 11.13
C ILE A 243 -0.14 2.52 11.72
N GLY A 244 -0.56 1.40 11.14
CA GLY A 244 -1.69 0.62 11.65
C GLY A 244 -1.55 -0.86 11.34
N GLN A 245 -2.63 -1.61 11.55
CA GLN A 245 -2.66 -3.04 11.33
C GLN A 245 -3.86 -3.48 10.49
N PHE A 246 -3.62 -4.43 9.59
CA PHE A 246 -4.66 -5.19 8.91
C PHE A 246 -4.79 -6.57 9.54
N LYS A 247 -5.94 -6.83 10.15
CA LYS A 247 -6.24 -8.05 10.93
C LYS A 247 -7.46 -8.76 10.36
N LEU A 248 -7.76 -9.94 10.90
CA LEU A 248 -8.93 -10.71 10.50
C LEU A 248 -10.27 -9.95 10.67
N PRO A 249 -10.52 -9.21 11.77
CA PRO A 249 -11.73 -8.38 11.88
C PRO A 249 -11.80 -7.29 10.81
N THR A 250 -10.67 -6.64 10.51
CA THR A 250 -10.53 -5.65 9.43
C THR A 250 -10.86 -6.27 8.08
N ALA A 251 -10.27 -7.43 7.78
CA ALA A 251 -10.45 -8.16 6.53
C ALA A 251 -11.93 -8.53 6.34
N ARG A 252 -12.58 -9.06 7.39
CA ARG A 252 -14.01 -9.36 7.37
C ARG A 252 -14.85 -8.11 7.10
N ARG A 253 -14.55 -6.99 7.77
CA ARG A 253 -15.26 -5.71 7.59
C ARG A 253 -15.14 -5.21 6.15
N TYR A 254 -13.93 -5.28 5.57
CA TYR A 254 -13.68 -4.91 4.19
C TYR A 254 -14.45 -5.78 3.19
N LEU A 255 -14.42 -7.11 3.33
CA LEU A 255 -15.14 -8.03 2.44
C LEU A 255 -16.66 -7.78 2.46
N LEU A 256 -17.22 -7.50 3.63
CA LEU A 256 -18.67 -7.31 3.79
C LEU A 256 -19.15 -5.94 3.30
N ARG A 257 -18.33 -4.89 3.41
CA ARG A 257 -18.76 -3.50 3.17
C ARG A 257 -18.24 -2.90 1.87
N SER A 258 -17.02 -3.25 1.47
CA SER A 258 -16.31 -2.54 0.40
C SER A 258 -16.32 -3.31 -0.93
N VAL A 259 -16.41 -4.64 -0.89
CA VAL A 259 -16.35 -5.49 -2.09
C VAL A 259 -17.74 -5.68 -2.70
N PRO A 260 -17.95 -5.38 -3.99
CA PRO A 260 -19.21 -5.65 -4.68
C PRO A 260 -19.54 -7.15 -4.67
N ARG A 261 -20.81 -7.52 -4.42
CA ARG A 261 -21.24 -8.92 -4.33
C ARG A 261 -20.85 -9.77 -5.55
N ARG A 262 -20.89 -9.18 -6.76
CA ARG A 262 -20.48 -9.83 -8.00
C ARG A 262 -19.00 -10.23 -8.04
N SER A 263 -18.14 -9.51 -7.33
CA SER A 263 -16.69 -9.75 -7.31
C SER A 263 -16.27 -10.64 -6.14
N LEU A 264 -17.17 -10.96 -5.20
CA LEU A 264 -16.84 -11.83 -4.06
C LEU A 264 -16.48 -13.25 -4.51
N GLY A 265 -17.15 -13.79 -5.53
CA GLY A 265 -16.88 -15.14 -6.03
C GLY A 265 -15.48 -15.29 -6.63
N SER A 266 -15.04 -14.32 -7.44
CA SER A 266 -13.70 -14.32 -8.02
C SER A 266 -12.61 -14.13 -6.96
N ILE A 267 -12.84 -13.24 -5.99
CA ILE A 267 -11.91 -13.04 -4.86
C ILE A 267 -11.84 -14.29 -3.98
N LEU A 268 -12.97 -14.94 -3.68
CA LEU A 268 -13.00 -16.17 -2.89
C LEU A 268 -12.25 -17.31 -3.61
N TYR A 269 -12.47 -17.47 -4.91
CA TYR A 269 -11.73 -18.44 -5.71
C TYR A 269 -10.21 -18.18 -5.66
N GLN A 270 -9.79 -16.93 -5.81
CA GLN A 270 -8.38 -16.54 -5.73
C GLN A 270 -7.80 -16.72 -4.32
N ALA A 271 -8.58 -16.40 -3.28
CA ALA A 271 -8.19 -16.63 -1.90
C ALA A 271 -8.02 -18.13 -1.62
N LEU A 272 -8.93 -18.98 -2.09
CA LEU A 272 -8.80 -20.45 -2.00
C LEU A 272 -7.60 -20.97 -2.77
N PHE A 273 -7.30 -20.41 -3.95
CA PHE A 273 -6.10 -20.75 -4.72
C PHE A 273 -4.81 -20.38 -3.97
N LEU A 274 -4.72 -19.14 -3.47
CA LEU A 274 -3.57 -18.65 -2.71
C LEU A 274 -3.38 -19.41 -1.39
N LEU A 275 -4.47 -19.60 -0.64
CA LEU A 275 -4.45 -20.39 0.59
C LEU A 275 -4.12 -21.85 0.29
N GLY A 276 -4.67 -22.42 -0.78
CA GLY A 276 -4.37 -23.76 -1.25
C GLY A 276 -2.87 -23.95 -1.49
N GLY A 277 -2.25 -23.05 -2.25
CA GLY A 277 -0.80 -23.02 -2.41
C GLY A 277 -0.07 -22.90 -1.08
N SER A 278 -0.46 -21.94 -0.23
CA SER A 278 0.24 -21.64 1.03
C SER A 278 -0.01 -22.61 2.19
N VAL A 279 -1.00 -23.51 2.12
CA VAL A 279 -1.35 -24.47 3.17
C VAL A 279 -1.03 -25.89 2.73
N PHE A 280 -1.35 -26.27 1.49
CA PHE A 280 -1.00 -27.61 0.99
C PHE A 280 0.51 -27.76 0.78
N LEU A 281 1.24 -26.74 0.31
CA LEU A 281 2.71 -26.83 0.19
C LEU A 281 3.36 -27.02 1.57
N PRO A 282 3.08 -26.23 2.62
CA PRO A 282 3.65 -26.49 3.94
C PRO A 282 3.21 -27.82 4.52
N MET A 283 1.97 -28.28 4.33
CA MET A 283 1.56 -29.62 4.77
C MET A 283 2.33 -30.73 4.01
N LEU A 284 2.48 -30.60 2.68
CA LEU A 284 3.30 -31.51 1.88
C LEU A 284 4.78 -31.45 2.26
N HIS A 285 5.32 -30.26 2.55
CA HIS A 285 6.69 -30.05 3.06
C HIS A 285 6.87 -30.57 4.50
N TRP A 286 5.81 -30.58 5.30
CA TRP A 286 5.79 -31.16 6.65
C TRP A 286 5.83 -32.70 6.58
N PHE A 287 5.18 -33.29 5.58
CA PHE A 287 5.28 -34.72 5.27
C PHE A 287 6.52 -35.08 4.44
N SER A 288 7.19 -34.11 3.82
CA SER A 288 8.46 -34.29 3.13
C SER A 288 9.60 -34.35 4.14
N ALA A 289 10.33 -35.46 4.18
CA ALA A 289 11.40 -35.70 5.15
C ALA A 289 12.65 -34.80 4.99
N GLY A 290 12.68 -33.89 4.00
CA GLY A 290 13.88 -33.12 3.63
C GLY A 290 13.96 -31.66 4.13
N THR A 291 12.96 -31.13 4.85
CA THR A 291 12.90 -29.68 5.17
C THR A 291 13.11 -29.38 6.67
N GLN A 292 14.02 -28.44 6.98
CA GLN A 292 14.40 -28.04 8.35
C GLN A 292 13.35 -27.12 8.99
N PHE A 293 12.86 -27.47 10.19
CA PHE A 293 11.86 -26.69 10.94
C PHE A 293 12.42 -26.16 12.28
N ARG A 294 13.60 -25.53 12.21
CA ARG A 294 14.29 -24.84 13.32
C ARG A 294 14.11 -25.57 14.67
N ASP A 295 13.56 -24.90 15.68
CA ASP A 295 13.45 -25.42 17.06
C ASP A 295 12.55 -26.65 17.21
N LEU A 296 11.67 -26.92 16.24
CA LEU A 296 10.76 -28.06 16.25
C LEU A 296 11.37 -29.31 15.61
N ARG A 297 12.43 -29.17 14.81
CA ARG A 297 13.15 -30.30 14.20
C ARG A 297 14.60 -29.92 13.84
N PRO A 298 15.53 -29.97 14.81
CA PRO A 298 16.95 -29.78 14.53
C PRO A 298 17.53 -30.97 13.74
N TRP A 299 18.49 -30.68 12.86
CA TRP A 299 19.21 -31.69 12.09
C TRP A 299 20.05 -32.55 13.04
N LYS A 300 19.87 -33.87 13.01
CA LYS A 300 20.85 -34.78 13.60
C LYS A 300 22.01 -34.88 12.60
N VAL A 301 23.15 -34.28 12.96
CA VAL A 301 24.44 -34.60 12.35
C VAL A 301 24.71 -36.09 12.52
#